data_AF-A0A5S9MDK7-F1
#
_entry.id   AF-A0A5S9MDK7-F1
#
_cell.length_a   1.000
_cell.length_b   1.000
_cell.length_c   1.000
_cell.angle_alpha   90.00
_cell.angle_beta   90.00
_cell.angle_gamma   90.00
#
_symmetry.space_group_name_H-M   'P 1'
#
loop_
_entity.id
_entity.type
_entity.pdbx_description
1 polymer ?
#
loop_
_entity_poly.entity_id
_entity_poly.type
_entity_poly.pdbx_seq_one_letter_code
_entity_poly.pdbx_strand_id
1 'polypeptide(L)' 'MMVTHDPVAASYSSRVIFIKDGQIYTQLNKGALERKMFFEDIMKTQGVLGGVKHEH' A
#
# COMPACT_ATOMS: atom_id res chain seq x y z
N MET A 1 -10.07 4.87 -11.96
CA MET A 1 -9.41 4.93 -10.64
C MET A 1 -10.28 4.18 -9.65
N MET A 2 -9.68 3.39 -8.75
CA MET A 2 -10.39 2.58 -7.76
C MET A 2 -9.88 2.96 -6.37
N VAL A 3 -10.75 2.92 -5.37
CA VAL A 3 -10.38 3.03 -3.96
C VAL A 3 -10.64 1.66 -3.34
N THR A 4 -9.64 1.13 -2.64
CA THR A 4 -9.75 -0.16 -1.96
C THR A 4 -8.92 -0.13 -0.69
N HIS A 5 -9.38 -0.84 0.33
CA HIS A 5 -8.60 -1.16 1.52
C HIS A 5 -7.90 -2.53 1.39
N ASP A 6 -8.22 -3.31 0.35
CA ASP A 6 -7.62 -4.61 0.12
C ASP A 6 -6.25 -4.49 -0.60
N PRO A 7 -5.14 -4.88 0.05
CA PRO A 7 -3.80 -4.84 -0.53
C PRO A 7 -3.63 -5.83 -1.69
N VAL A 8 -4.41 -6.93 -1.74
CA VAL A 8 -4.35 -7.90 -2.83
C VAL A 8 -4.85 -7.26 -4.12
N ALA A 9 -6.02 -6.61 -4.08
CA ALA A 9 -6.53 -5.83 -5.20
C ALA A 9 -5.55 -4.72 -5.63
N ALA A 10 -4.98 -3.99 -4.66
CA ALA A 10 -4.00 -2.93 -4.92
C ALA A 10 -2.71 -3.45 -5.59
N SER A 11 -2.26 -4.68 -5.28
CA SER A 11 -1.05 -5.29 -5.87
C SER A 11 -1.13 -5.55 -7.38
N TYR A 12 -2.34 -5.59 -7.94
CA TYR A 12 -2.54 -5.74 -9.39
C TYR A 12 -2.39 -4.42 -10.14
N SER A 13 -2.36 -3.29 -9.44
CA SER A 13 -2.16 -1.97 -10.04
C SER A 13 -0.69 -1.69 -10.32
N SER A 14 -0.41 -0.75 -11.22
CA SER A 14 0.95 -0.26 -11.46
C SER A 14 1.40 0.78 -10.44
N ARG A 15 0.46 1.44 -9.75
CA ARG A 15 0.70 2.51 -8.78
C ARG A 15 -0.40 2.53 -7.73
N VAL A 16 0.01 2.61 -6.47
CA VAL A 16 -0.87 2.77 -5.30
C VAL A 16 -0.56 4.10 -4.64
N ILE A 17 -1.59 4.87 -4.31
CA ILE A 17 -1.46 6.15 -3.60
C ILE A 17 -2.13 5.98 -2.24
N PHE A 18 -1.38 6.28 -1.19
CA PHE A 18 -1.87 6.26 0.18
C PHE A 18 -2.27 7.66 0.60
N ILE A 19 -3.50 7.78 1.09
CA ILE A 19 -4.10 9.02 1.54
C ILE A 19 -4.37 8.89 3.03
N LYS A 20 -4.00 9.92 3.79
CA LYS A 20 -4.29 10.04 5.22
C LYS A 20 -4.77 11.46 5.50
N ASP A 21 -5.86 11.61 6.24
CA ASP A 21 -6.44 12.90 6.63
C ASP A 21 -6.66 13.87 5.44
N GLY A 22 -7.11 13.33 4.30
CA GLY A 22 -7.37 14.10 3.08
C GLY A 22 -6.13 14.52 2.29
N GLN A 23 -4.93 14.12 2.73
CA GLN A 23 -3.66 14.43 2.07
C GLN A 23 -2.98 13.16 1.55
N ILE A 24 -2.23 13.30 0.45
CA ILE A 24 -1.38 12.21 -0.06
C ILE A 24 -0.22 12.04 0.92
N TYR A 25 -0.18 10.88 1.57
CA TYR A 25 0.89 10.53 2.49
C TYR A 25 2.10 9.97 1.75
N THR A 26 1.89 8.96 0.90
CA THR A 26 2.95 8.35 0.10
C THR A 26 2.36 7.64 -1.12
N GLN A 27 3.24 7.16 -1.99
CA GLN A 27 2.89 6.38 -3.16
C GLN A 27 3.88 5.26 -3.40
N LEU A 28 3.40 4.14 -3.92
CA LEU A 28 4.21 3.03 -4.36
C LEU A 28 4.00 2.82 -5.86
N ASN A 29 5.08 2.58 -6.59
CA ASN A 29 5.04 2.22 -8.01
C ASN A 29 5.59 0.81 -8.15
N LYS A 30 4.86 -0.05 -8.88
CA LYS A 30 5.29 -1.43 -9.12
C LYS A 30 6.60 -1.49 -9.90
N GLY A 31 6.73 -0.65 -10.94
CA GLY A 31 7.93 -0.64 -11.78
C GLY A 31 8.26 -2.03 -12.34
N ALA A 32 9.50 -2.49 -12.12
CA ALA A 32 9.97 -3.83 -12.49
C ALA A 32 9.82 -4.86 -11.34
N LEU A 33 9.18 -4.50 -10.23
CA LEU A 33 8.97 -5.41 -9.12
C LEU A 33 7.96 -6.50 -9.51
N GLU A 34 8.29 -7.72 -9.10
CA GLU A 34 7.34 -8.82 -9.07
C GLU A 34 6.15 -8.48 -8.18
N ARG A 35 4.96 -8.95 -8.57
CA ARG A 35 3.71 -8.65 -7.86
C ARG A 35 3.79 -8.99 -6.37
N LYS A 36 4.47 -10.08 -6.01
CA LYS A 36 4.63 -10.50 -4.61
C LYS A 36 5.40 -9.47 -3.78
N MET A 37 6.52 -8.95 -4.30
CA MET A 37 7.30 -7.91 -3.62
C MET A 37 6.48 -6.62 -3.49
N PHE A 38 5.79 -6.22 -4.56
CA PHE A 38 4.92 -5.05 -4.54
C PHE A 38 3.77 -5.18 -3.53
N PHE A 39 3.19 -6.37 -3.41
CA PHE A 39 2.17 -6.67 -2.40
C PHE A 39 2.72 -6.54 -0.97
N GLU A 40 3.91 -7.08 -0.69
CA GLU A 40 4.56 -6.97 0.62
C GLU A 40 4.84 -5.50 0.98
N ASP A 41 5.27 -4.66 0.02
CA ASP A 41 5.47 -3.22 0.23
C ASP A 41 4.16 -2.48 0.55
N ILE A 42 3.06 -2.84 -0.13
CA ILE A 42 1.73 -2.28 0.15
C ILE A 42 1.30 -2.66 1.57
N MET A 43 1.43 -3.93 1.96
CA MET A 43 1.09 -4.44 3.29
C MET A 43 1.87 -3.70 4.39
N LYS A 44 3.19 -3.55 4.20
CA LYS A 44 4.06 -2.82 5.13
C LYS A 44 3.62 -1.37 5.28
N THR A 45 3.30 -0.70 4.18
CA THR A 45 2.86 0.70 4.19
C THR A 45 1.49 0.86 4.84
N GLN A 46 0.55 -0.07 4.59
CA GLN A 46 -0.74 -0.10 5.29
C GLN A 46 -0.57 -0.29 6.79
N GLY A 47 0.34 -1.16 7.24
CA GLY A 47 0.62 -1.37 8.66
C GLY A 47 1.15 -0.12 9.36
N VAL A 48 2.05 0.61 8.70
CA VAL A 48 2.58 1.90 9.21
C VAL A 48 1.48 2.96 9.31
N LEU A 49 0.61 3.05 8.30
CA LEU A 49 -0.50 4.02 8.27
C LEU A 49 -1.62 3.69 9.27
N GLY A 50 -1.96 2.41 9.40
CA GLY A 50 -2.98 1.90 10.31
C GLY A 50 -2.52 1.83 11.77
N GLY A 51 -1.25 2.16 12.04
CA GLY A 51 -0.71 2.21 13.39
C GLY A 51 -0.66 0.84 14.06
N VAL A 52 -0.23 -0.20 13.33
CA VAL A 52 0.01 -1.51 13.96
C VAL A 52 1.09 -1.34 15.03
N LYS A 53 0.61 -1.31 16.28
CA LYS A 53 1.38 -1.54 17.49
C LYS A 53 2.09 -2.87 17.29
N HIS A 54 3.41 -2.83 17.18
CA HIS A 54 4.23 -3.97 17.54
C HIS A 54 4.00 -4.23 19.05
N GLU A 55 3.01 -5.04 19.39
CA GLU A 55 2.99 -5.74 20.68
C GLU A 55 3.45 -7.18 20.42
N HIS A 56 4.74 -7.36 20.73
CA HIS A 56 5.49 -8.59 21.06
C HIS A 56 5.36 -9.83 20.18
#